data_AF-A0A3B3C1V8-F1
#
_entry.id   AF-A0A3B3C1V8-F1
#
_cell.length_a   1.000
_cell.length_b   1.000
_cell.length_c   1.000
_cell.angle_alpha   90.00
_cell.angle_beta   90.00
_cell.angle_gamma   90.00
#
_symmetry.space_group_name_H-M   'P 1'
#
loop_
_entity.id
_entity.type
_entity.pdbx_description
1 polymer ?
#
loop_
_entity_poly.entity_id
_entity_poly.type
_entity_poly.pdbx_seq_one_letter_code
_entity_poly.pdbx_strand_id
1 'polypeptide(L)'
;FCITTEIGPVLVYHSISMFLKGPVQVYHSISMFLKGPVLVYHSISMFLKGPVLVYHSISMFLKGPVQVYHSISMFLKGPVLVYHSISLFLKGPVLPRTRGSVR
;
A
#
# COMPACT_ATOMS: atom_id res chain seq x y z
N PHE A 1 7.35 13.68 -12.06
CA PHE A 1 7.51 12.83 -13.25
C PHE A 1 6.57 11.65 -13.13
N CYS A 2 5.57 11.58 -14.01
CA CYS A 2 4.56 10.54 -14.09
C CYS A 2 5.00 9.55 -15.17
N ILE A 3 5.26 8.29 -14.81
CA ILE A 3 5.49 7.22 -15.79
C ILE A 3 4.17 6.47 -15.90
N THR A 4 3.66 6.35 -17.12
CA THR A 4 2.50 5.51 -17.45
C THR A 4 2.94 4.36 -18.35
N THR A 5 2.48 3.17 -17.95
CA THR A 5 2.26 1.96 -18.74
C THR A 5 3.48 1.29 -19.38
N GLU A 6 4.00 0.26 -18.69
CA GLU A 6 4.86 -0.77 -19.28
C GLU A 6 4.33 -2.15 -18.86
N ILE A 7 4.35 -3.11 -19.77
CA ILE A 7 3.89 -4.50 -19.57
C ILE A 7 5.04 -5.28 -18.93
N GLY A 8 5.42 -4.94 -17.70
CA GLY A 8 6.58 -5.55 -17.04
C GLY A 8 6.80 -5.12 -15.59
N PRO A 9 7.71 -5.79 -14.86
CA PRO A 9 8.07 -5.39 -13.49
C PRO A 9 8.79 -4.05 -13.48
N VAL A 10 8.30 -3.11 -12.66
CA VAL A 10 8.88 -1.77 -12.52
C VAL A 10 9.56 -1.63 -11.17
N LEU A 11 10.79 -1.12 -11.16
CA LEU A 11 11.51 -0.75 -9.95
C LEU A 11 11.69 0.77 -9.89
N VAL A 12 11.24 1.40 -8.80
CA VAL A 12 11.31 2.85 -8.60
C VAL A 12 12.01 3.16 -7.29
N TYR A 13 13.08 3.94 -7.38
CA TYR A 13 13.79 4.41 -6.19
C TYR A 13 13.11 5.61 -5.54
N HIS A 14 12.85 6.67 -6.33
CA HIS A 14 12.23 7.90 -5.84
C HIS A 14 11.22 8.41 -6.87
N SER A 15 10.04 8.80 -6.39
CA SER A 15 9.03 9.42 -7.24
C SER A 15 8.16 10.38 -6.43
N ILE A 16 7.65 11.40 -7.10
CA ILE A 16 6.65 12.29 -6.50
C ILE A 16 5.26 11.70 -6.71
N SER A 17 4.96 11.25 -7.93
CA SER A 17 3.65 10.72 -8.28
C SER A 17 3.77 9.65 -9.35
N MET A 18 3.00 8.57 -9.25
CA MET A 18 3.00 7.47 -10.20
C MET A 18 1.61 6.89 -10.45
N PHE A 19 1.40 6.46 -11.69
CA PHE A 19 0.22 5.69 -12.10
C PHE A 19 0.66 4.48 -12.93
N LEU A 20 0.64 3.29 -12.33
CA LEU A 20 1.13 2.06 -12.97
C LEU A 20 0.13 0.91 -12.84
N LYS A 21 0.26 -0.04 -13.76
CA LYS A 21 -0.44 -1.33 -13.74
C LYS A 21 0.61 -2.42 -13.90
N GLY A 22 0.51 -3.49 -13.11
CA GLY A 22 1.47 -4.59 -13.11
C GLY A 22 2.25 -4.69 -11.79
N PRO A 23 3.27 -5.55 -11.75
CA PRO A 23 4.15 -5.71 -10.59
C PRO A 23 5.06 -4.48 -10.42
N VAL A 24 5.06 -3.88 -9.22
CA VAL A 24 5.86 -2.67 -8.94
C VAL A 24 6.57 -2.79 -7.58
N GLN A 25 7.84 -2.41 -7.56
CA GLN A 25 8.62 -2.22 -6.34
C GLN A 25 9.00 -0.75 -6.18
N VAL A 26 8.69 -0.16 -5.03
CA VAL A 26 8.93 1.26 -4.75
C VAL A 26 9.67 1.44 -3.43
N TYR A 27 10.79 2.15 -3.46
CA TYR A 27 11.51 2.53 -2.25
C TYR A 27 10.91 3.76 -1.59
N HIS A 28 10.81 4.88 -2.31
CA HIS A 28 10.25 6.12 -1.81
C HIS A 28 9.28 6.76 -2.81
N SER A 29 8.11 7.15 -2.31
CA SER A 29 7.14 7.90 -3.08
C SER A 29 6.35 8.88 -2.24
N ILE A 30 5.87 9.95 -2.85
CA ILE A 30 4.89 10.83 -2.19
C ILE A 30 3.47 10.32 -2.45
N SER A 31 3.10 10.13 -3.71
CA SER A 31 1.74 9.68 -4.08
C SER A 31 1.79 8.56 -5.11
N MET A 32 0.93 7.55 -4.95
CA MET A 32 0.86 6.44 -5.89
C MET A 32 -0.57 5.96 -6.14
N PHE A 33 -0.84 5.64 -7.40
CA PHE A 33 -2.00 4.86 -7.79
C PHE A 33 -1.54 3.64 -8.58
N LEU A 34 -1.63 2.44 -7.99
CA LEU A 34 -1.11 1.22 -8.61
C LEU A 34 -2.18 0.12 -8.63
N LYS A 35 -2.14 -0.70 -9.68
CA LYS A 35 -2.98 -1.90 -9.81
C LYS A 35 -2.09 -3.11 -10.11
N GLY A 36 -2.08 -4.10 -9.23
CA GLY A 36 -1.24 -5.30 -9.36
C GLY A 36 -0.55 -5.64 -8.05
N PRO A 37 0.42 -6.57 -8.07
CA PRO A 37 1.31 -6.85 -6.95
C PRO A 37 2.21 -5.64 -6.68
N VAL A 38 2.26 -5.16 -5.44
CA VAL A 38 3.07 -4.00 -5.07
C VAL A 38 3.88 -4.25 -3.81
N LEU A 39 5.16 -3.89 -3.83
CA LEU A 39 6.01 -3.76 -2.65
C LEU A 39 6.40 -2.30 -2.46
N VAL A 40 6.14 -1.75 -1.27
CA VAL A 40 6.46 -0.36 -0.92
C VAL A 40 7.25 -0.29 0.38
N TYR A 41 8.40 0.38 0.37
CA TYR A 41 9.14 0.66 1.60
C TYR A 41 8.61 1.91 2.31
N HIS A 42 8.58 3.05 1.63
CA HIS A 42 8.11 4.31 2.19
C HIS A 42 7.18 5.05 1.21
N SER A 43 6.06 5.53 1.74
CA SER A 43 5.12 6.35 1.00
C SER A 43 4.40 7.35 1.88
N ILE A 44 3.93 8.45 1.30
CA ILE A 44 3.03 9.37 2.01
C ILE A 44 1.57 8.94 1.78
N SER A 45 1.16 8.84 0.52
CA SER A 45 -0.23 8.53 0.15
C SER A 45 -0.28 7.45 -0.92
N MET A 46 -1.15 6.46 -0.74
CA MET A 46 -1.30 5.37 -1.70
C MET A 46 -2.74 4.96 -1.93
N PHE A 47 -3.05 4.68 -3.19
CA PHE A 47 -4.24 3.97 -3.60
C PHE A 47 -3.83 2.72 -4.39
N LEU A 48 -3.98 1.54 -3.80
CA LEU A 48 -3.51 0.29 -4.40
C LEU A 48 -4.65 -0.73 -4.52
N LYS A 49 -4.64 -1.48 -5.62
CA LYS A 49 -5.54 -2.61 -5.86
C LYS A 49 -4.73 -3.85 -6.22
N GLY A 50 -4.83 -4.90 -5.43
CA GLY A 50 -4.10 -6.16 -5.62
C GLY A 50 -3.41 -6.60 -4.33
N PRO A 51 -2.50 -7.59 -4.42
CA PRO A 51 -1.62 -7.98 -3.32
C PRO A 51 -0.63 -6.86 -3.01
N VAL A 52 -0.53 -6.46 -1.74
CA VAL A 52 0.33 -5.35 -1.32
C VAL A 52 1.12 -5.70 -0.07
N LEU A 53 2.42 -5.38 -0.10
CA LEU A 53 3.30 -5.32 1.07
C LEU A 53 3.78 -3.88 1.28
N VAL A 54 3.54 -3.33 2.47
CA VAL A 54 3.98 -1.97 2.86
C VAL A 54 4.76 -2.00 4.16
N TYR A 55 5.94 -1.38 4.17
CA TYR A 55 6.70 -1.19 5.41
C TYR A 55 6.27 0.06 6.16
N HIS A 56 6.29 1.23 5.52
CA HIS A 56 5.92 2.51 6.13
C HIS A 56 5.03 3.35 5.21
N SER A 57 3.97 3.89 5.78
CA SER A 57 3.08 4.80 5.08
C SER A 57 2.41 5.80 6.02
N ILE A 58 1.98 6.94 5.49
CA ILE A 58 1.15 7.88 6.25
C ILE A 58 -0.33 7.55 6.03
N SER A 59 -0.77 7.51 4.77
CA SER A 59 -2.17 7.27 4.42
C SER A 59 -2.30 6.25 3.29
N MET A 60 -3.20 5.30 3.46
CA MET A 60 -3.44 4.25 2.46
C MET A 60 -4.90 3.91 2.26
N PHE A 61 -5.25 3.70 0.99
CA PHE A 61 -6.47 3.02 0.58
C PHE A 61 -6.11 1.77 -0.21
N LEU A 62 -6.37 0.59 0.37
CA LEU A 62 -5.96 -0.69 -0.24
C LEU A 62 -7.16 -1.60 -0.43
N LYS A 63 -7.19 -2.28 -1.58
CA LYS A 63 -8.18 -3.32 -1.92
C LYS A 63 -7.46 -4.59 -2.35
N GLY A 64 -7.63 -5.66 -1.59
CA GLY A 64 -7.00 -6.95 -1.84
C GLY A 64 -6.31 -7.52 -0.60
N PRO A 65 -5.46 -8.55 -0.77
CA PRO A 65 -4.59 -9.06 0.28
C PRO A 65 -3.53 -8.02 0.63
N VAL A 66 -3.43 -7.70 1.92
CA VAL A 66 -2.55 -6.62 2.38
C VAL A 66 -1.76 -7.04 3.61
N GLN A 67 -0.47 -6.73 3.60
CA GLN A 67 0.40 -6.76 4.77
C GLN A 67 1.03 -5.40 4.97
N VAL A 68 0.84 -4.81 6.17
CA VAL A 68 1.39 -3.51 6.54
C VAL A 68 2.17 -3.63 7.84
N TYR A 69 3.39 -3.10 7.88
CA TYR A 69 4.16 -3.01 9.12
C TYR A 69 3.78 -1.77 9.93
N HIS A 70 3.92 -0.57 9.36
CA HIS A 70 3.63 0.68 10.04
C HIS A 70 2.80 1.62 9.15
N SER A 71 1.76 2.18 9.75
CA SER A 71 0.95 3.21 9.10
C SER A 71 0.33 4.17 10.11
N ILE A 72 -0.01 5.38 9.65
CA ILE A 72 -0.79 6.32 10.47
C ILE A 72 -2.29 6.07 10.24
N SER A 73 -2.73 6.09 8.99
CA SER A 73 -4.14 5.94 8.62
C SER A 73 -4.33 4.94 7.48
N MET A 74 -5.29 4.04 7.65
CA MET A 74 -5.61 3.02 6.64
C MET A 74 -7.09 2.82 6.45
N PHE A 75 -7.46 2.67 5.18
CA PHE A 75 -8.74 2.11 4.77
C PHE A 75 -8.48 0.84 3.94
N LEU A 76 -8.89 -0.31 4.46
CA LEU A 76 -8.55 -1.60 3.88
C LEU A 76 -9.81 -2.41 3.56
N LYS A 77 -9.78 -3.10 2.42
CA LYS A 77 -10.85 -4.02 1.97
C LYS A 77 -10.23 -5.34 1.53
N GLY A 78 -10.51 -6.42 2.25
CA GLY A 78 -9.97 -7.75 1.97
C GLY A 78 -9.30 -8.40 3.18
N PRO A 79 -8.55 -9.49 2.99
CA PRO A 79 -7.75 -10.10 4.04
C PRO A 79 -6.52 -9.25 4.37
N VAL A 80 -6.31 -9.00 5.67
CA VAL A 80 -5.33 -8.02 6.13
C VAL A 80 -4.52 -8.54 7.31
N LEU A 81 -3.23 -8.19 7.32
CA LEU A 81 -2.35 -8.25 8.48
C LEU A 81 -1.67 -6.88 8.70
N VAL A 82 -1.79 -6.33 9.91
CA VAL A 82 -1.21 -5.01 10.26
C VAL A 82 -0.41 -5.10 11.55
N TYR A 83 0.87 -4.77 11.53
CA TYR A 83 1.66 -4.78 12.77
C TYR A 83 1.42 -3.56 13.64
N HIS A 84 1.38 -2.35 13.06
CA HIS A 84 1.17 -1.12 13.79
C HIS A 84 0.37 -0.11 12.97
N SER A 85 -0.69 0.43 13.59
CA SER A 85 -1.43 1.56 13.03
C SER A 85 -2.01 2.48 14.09
N ILE A 86 -2.06 3.78 13.81
CA ILE A 86 -2.78 4.73 14.66
C ILE A 86 -4.29 4.59 14.41
N SER A 87 -4.72 4.67 13.15
CA SER A 87 -6.12 4.53 12.72
C SER A 87 -6.27 3.49 11.63
N LEU A 88 -7.13 2.50 11.85
CA LEU A 88 -7.46 1.47 10.88
C LEU A 88 -8.98 1.36 10.70
N PHE A 89 -9.44 1.52 9.47
CA PHE A 89 -10.78 1.12 9.05
C PHE A 89 -10.69 -0.11 8.15
N LEU A 90 -11.37 -1.19 8.54
CA LEU A 90 -11.32 -2.45 7.82
C LEU A 90 -12.70 -2.94 7.40
N LYS A 91 -12.81 -3.39 6.15
CA LYS A 91 -13.93 -4.18 5.64
C LYS A 91 -13.41 -5.52 5.12
N GLY A 92 -13.44 -6.55 5.96
CA GLY A 92 -12.99 -7.89 5.60
C GLY A 92 -12.47 -8.69 6.80
N PRO A 93 -12.00 -9.92 6.56
CA PRO A 93 -11.42 -10.76 7.59
C PRO A 93 -10.08 -10.19 8.09
N VAL A 94 -9.92 -10.12 9.42
CA VAL A 94 -8.68 -9.74 10.11
C VAL A 94 -7.88 -11.00 10.46
N LEU A 95 -6.59 -11.04 10.14
CA LEU A 95 -5.69 -12.03 10.72
C LEU A 95 -5.20 -11.58 12.10
N PRO A 96 -4.92 -12.50 13.05
CA PRO A 96 -4.83 -12.22 14.50
C PRO A 96 -3.75 -11.22 14.95
N ARG A 97 -2.88 -10.74 14.05
CA ARG A 97 -1.89 -9.70 14.33
C ARG A 97 -2.36 -8.36 13.77
N THR A 98 -3.18 -7.66 14.55
CA THR A 98 -3.51 -6.24 14.35
C THR A 98 -3.28 -5.49 15.66
N ARG A 99 -2.28 -4.61 15.73
CA ARG A 99 -2.14 -3.64 16.85
C ARG A 99 -2.39 -2.24 16.33
N GLY A 100 -3.56 -1.69 16.67
CA GLY A 100 -3.94 -0.33 16.34
C GLY A 100 -5.37 -0.03 16.74
N SER A 101 -5.77 1.26 16.70
CA SER A 101 -7.18 1.61 16.91
C SER A 101 -7.97 1.21 15.66
N VAL A 102 -8.75 0.15 15.79
CA VAL A 102 -9.65 -0.34 14.74
C VAL A 102 -11.02 0.31 14.93
N ARG A 103 -11.55 0.93 13.88
CA ARG A 103 -12.91 1.48 13.82
C ARG A 103 -13.71 0.82 12.70
#